data_AF-D1YZA8-F1
#
_entry.id   AF-D1YZA8-F1
#
_cell.length_a   1.000
_cell.length_b   1.000
_cell.length_c   1.000
_cell.angle_alpha   90.00
_cell.angle_beta   90.00
_cell.angle_gamma   90.00
#
_symmetry.space_group_name_H-M   'P 1'
#
loop_
_entity.id
_entity.type
_entity.pdbx_description
1 polymer ?
#
loop_
_entity_poly.entity_id
_entity_poly.type
_entity_poly.pdbx_seq_one_letter_code
_entity_poly.pdbx_strand_id
1 'polypeptide(L)'
;MPDRHDMPPDIRIADIILAILSRAIFYIVILLFILISAFMIFLAFNSLRVTVQALPTVKLDTLFEAIGFTTVSSAVFELARTMFDEELKSRVRMNAPRKIRHFISRFMTVIMISLSIEFLTMVFRYSHKPDEFMYMYEAAAVAAGIALVFVAWAYFNKTSVSVEEWEEKTTRPQNGRGI
;
A
#
# COMPACT_ATOMS: atom_id res chain seq x y z
N MET A 1 1.56 38.63 -11.99
CA MET A 1 1.40 37.24 -12.50
C MET A 1 1.09 37.35 -13.97
N PRO A 2 1.90 36.78 -14.89
CA PRO A 2 1.59 36.82 -16.31
C PRO A 2 0.28 36.06 -16.57
N ASP A 3 -0.57 36.62 -17.43
CA ASP A 3 -1.84 36.02 -17.81
C ASP A 3 -1.57 34.72 -18.59
N ARG A 4 -2.38 33.67 -18.35
CA ARG A 4 -2.17 32.34 -18.97
C ARG A 4 -2.27 32.37 -20.50
N HIS A 5 -2.73 33.49 -21.05
CA HIS A 5 -2.92 33.71 -22.48
C HIS A 5 -1.62 34.04 -23.25
N ASP A 6 -0.53 34.45 -22.56
CA ASP A 6 0.70 34.99 -23.18
C ASP A 6 1.87 33.99 -23.27
N MET A 7 1.68 32.72 -22.87
CA MET A 7 2.73 31.70 -23.03
C MET A 7 2.89 31.26 -24.48
N PRO A 8 4.12 31.08 -25.00
CA PRO A 8 4.33 30.63 -26.38
C PRO A 8 3.70 29.23 -26.59
N PRO A 9 3.15 28.97 -27.79
CA PRO A 9 2.28 27.81 -28.03
C PRO A 9 2.99 26.44 -27.89
N ASP A 10 4.31 26.40 -28.01
CA ASP A 10 5.17 25.22 -27.82
C ASP A 10 5.15 24.69 -26.37
N ILE A 11 5.13 25.59 -25.38
CA ILE A 11 5.09 25.21 -23.95
C ILE A 11 3.73 24.56 -23.61
N ARG A 12 2.63 25.08 -24.17
CA ARG A 12 1.27 24.54 -23.92
C ARG A 12 1.07 23.13 -24.49
N ILE A 13 1.64 22.86 -25.67
CA ILE A 13 1.56 21.53 -26.30
C ILE A 13 2.40 20.52 -25.52
N ALA A 14 3.60 20.91 -25.07
CA ALA A 14 4.45 20.07 -24.23
C ALA A 14 3.74 19.67 -22.92
N ASP A 15 3.06 20.61 -22.27
CA ASP A 15 2.30 20.34 -21.04
C ASP A 15 1.15 19.34 -21.25
N ILE A 16 0.42 19.47 -22.36
CA ILE A 16 -0.67 18.55 -22.70
C ILE A 16 -0.13 17.15 -23.00
N ILE A 17 0.93 17.05 -23.80
CA ILE A 17 1.58 15.78 -24.12
C ILE A 17 2.10 15.11 -22.85
N LEU A 18 2.80 15.86 -21.99
CA LEU A 18 3.32 15.36 -20.72
C LEU A 18 2.20 14.87 -19.80
N ALA A 19 1.08 15.61 -19.71
CA ALA A 19 -0.05 15.23 -18.89
C ALA A 19 -0.75 13.95 -19.40
N ILE A 20 -0.92 13.80 -20.71
CA ILE A 20 -1.49 12.58 -21.31
C ILE A 20 -0.56 11.39 -21.10
N LEU A 21 0.74 11.57 -21.35
CA LEU A 21 1.75 10.54 -21.18
C LEU A 21 1.81 10.06 -19.73
N SER A 22 1.84 10.98 -18.77
CA SER A 22 1.84 10.67 -17.34
C SER A 22 0.63 9.83 -16.93
N ARG A 23 -0.57 10.22 -17.38
CA ARG A 23 -1.81 9.46 -17.13
C ARG A 23 -1.76 8.06 -17.77
N ALA A 24 -1.28 7.96 -19.00
CA ALA A 24 -1.16 6.67 -19.69
C ALA A 24 -0.22 5.72 -18.93
N ILE A 25 0.96 6.21 -18.53
CA ILE A 25 1.92 5.43 -17.72
C ILE A 25 1.26 4.98 -16.41
N PHE A 26 0.54 5.87 -15.74
CA PHE A 26 -0.14 5.55 -14.48
C PHE A 26 -1.15 4.40 -14.63
N TYR A 27 -2.00 4.45 -15.65
CA TYR A 27 -2.95 3.35 -15.92
C TYR A 27 -2.26 2.05 -16.29
N ILE A 28 -1.14 2.10 -17.02
CA ILE A 28 -0.33 0.92 -17.35
C ILE A 28 0.22 0.28 -16.07
N VAL A 29 0.74 1.09 -15.13
CA VAL A 29 1.26 0.59 -13.84
C VAL A 29 0.15 -0.06 -13.02
N ILE A 30 -1.02 0.56 -12.91
CA ILE A 30 -2.17 -0.03 -12.21
C ILE A 30 -2.56 -1.37 -12.83
N LEU A 31 -2.68 -1.41 -14.17
CA LEU A 31 -3.02 -2.64 -14.89
C LEU A 31 -1.99 -3.73 -14.60
N LEU A 32 -0.69 -3.39 -14.62
CA LEU A 32 0.38 -4.33 -14.31
C LEU A 32 0.25 -4.88 -12.89
N PHE A 33 -0.02 -4.05 -11.89
CA PHE A 33 -0.22 -4.52 -10.51
C PHE A 33 -1.42 -5.45 -10.39
N ILE A 34 -2.54 -5.15 -11.07
CA ILE A 34 -3.71 -6.04 -11.09
C ILE A 34 -3.35 -7.39 -11.71
N LEU A 35 -2.62 -7.38 -12.84
CA LEU A 35 -2.20 -8.62 -13.52
C LEU A 35 -1.23 -9.44 -12.65
N ILE A 36 -0.27 -8.79 -11.97
CA ILE A 36 0.65 -9.46 -11.04
C ILE A 36 -0.14 -10.08 -9.89
N SER A 37 -1.04 -9.33 -9.26
CA SER A 37 -1.88 -9.85 -8.18
C SER A 37 -2.70 -11.07 -8.65
N ALA A 38 -3.37 -10.98 -9.79
CA ALA A 38 -4.14 -12.09 -10.36
C ALA A 38 -3.27 -13.33 -10.63
N PHE A 39 -2.07 -13.12 -11.16
CA PHE A 39 -1.12 -14.21 -11.39
C PHE A 39 -0.66 -14.86 -10.08
N MET A 40 -0.38 -14.08 -9.05
CA MET A 40 -0.03 -14.62 -7.73
C MET A 40 -1.18 -15.42 -7.10
N ILE A 41 -2.43 -14.99 -7.27
CA ILE A 41 -3.60 -15.79 -6.85
C ILE A 41 -3.64 -17.12 -7.61
N PHE A 42 -3.36 -17.10 -8.91
CA PHE A 42 -3.27 -18.34 -9.69
C PHE A 42 -2.16 -19.28 -9.15
N LEU A 43 -1.00 -18.75 -8.77
CA LEU A 43 0.06 -19.53 -8.13
C LEU A 43 -0.39 -20.11 -6.77
N ALA A 44 -1.12 -19.34 -5.96
CA ALA A 44 -1.67 -19.82 -4.69
C ALA A 44 -2.62 -21.02 -4.89
N PHE A 45 -3.51 -20.95 -5.89
CA PHE A 45 -4.38 -22.07 -6.25
C PHE A 45 -3.59 -23.30 -6.71
N ASN A 46 -2.51 -23.10 -7.46
CA ASN A 46 -1.65 -24.18 -7.87
C ASN A 46 -0.98 -24.87 -6.66
N SER A 47 -0.43 -24.10 -5.72
CA SER A 47 0.15 -24.66 -4.49
C SER A 47 -0.89 -25.43 -3.65
N LEU A 48 -2.12 -24.92 -3.54
CA LEU A 48 -3.20 -25.61 -2.83
C LEU A 48 -3.59 -26.93 -3.52
N ARG A 49 -3.66 -26.95 -4.86
CA ARG A 49 -3.92 -28.17 -5.63
C ARG A 49 -2.86 -29.24 -5.33
N VAL A 50 -1.59 -28.86 -5.26
CA VAL A 50 -0.49 -29.78 -4.92
C VAL A 50 -0.65 -30.32 -3.50
N THR A 51 -1.06 -29.50 -2.53
CA THR A 51 -1.35 -29.98 -1.16
C THR A 51 -2.45 -31.04 -1.14
N VAL A 52 -3.58 -30.77 -1.81
CA VAL A 52 -4.74 -31.68 -1.83
C VAL A 52 -4.37 -33.02 -2.48
N GLN A 53 -3.57 -33.01 -3.54
CA GLN A 53 -3.11 -34.23 -4.22
C GLN A 53 -2.16 -35.07 -3.37
N ALA A 54 -1.53 -34.50 -2.35
CA ALA A 54 -0.61 -35.21 -1.46
C ALA A 54 -1.32 -35.93 -0.29
N LEU A 55 -2.65 -35.82 -0.17
CA LEU A 55 -3.38 -36.47 0.92
C LEU A 55 -3.19 -38.00 0.92
N PRO A 56 -3.05 -38.64 2.10
CA PRO A 56 -3.29 -38.09 3.45
C PRO A 56 -2.10 -37.33 4.08
N THR A 57 -0.91 -37.32 3.46
CA THR A 57 0.25 -36.62 4.01
C THR A 57 0.23 -35.14 3.65
N VAL A 58 -0.23 -34.30 4.58
CA VAL A 58 -0.32 -32.85 4.36
C VAL A 58 1.08 -32.24 4.21
N LYS A 59 1.36 -31.67 3.03
CA LYS A 59 2.59 -30.91 2.76
C LYS A 59 2.44 -29.46 3.21
N LEU A 60 2.75 -29.19 4.49
CA LEU A 60 2.63 -27.85 5.09
C LEU A 60 3.37 -26.75 4.31
N ASP A 61 4.51 -27.05 3.68
CA ASP A 61 5.26 -26.07 2.88
C ASP A 61 4.44 -25.46 1.75
N THR A 62 3.66 -26.29 1.04
CA THR A 62 2.81 -25.85 -0.07
C THR A 62 1.58 -25.05 0.42
N LEU A 63 1.10 -25.32 1.64
CA LEU A 63 0.06 -24.51 2.25
C LEU A 63 0.58 -23.13 2.64
N PHE A 64 1.75 -23.08 3.28
CA PHE A 64 2.38 -21.81 3.64
C PHE A 64 2.79 -21.00 2.40
N GLU A 65 3.19 -21.66 1.30
CA GLU A 65 3.44 -20.99 0.02
C GLU A 65 2.15 -20.38 -0.56
N ALA A 66 1.02 -21.09 -0.52
CA ALA A 66 -0.27 -20.55 -0.93
C ALA A 66 -0.68 -19.32 -0.08
N ILE A 67 -0.42 -19.36 1.24
CA ILE A 67 -0.65 -18.21 2.13
C ILE A 67 0.26 -17.03 1.74
N GLY A 68 1.55 -17.27 1.48
CA GLY A 68 2.49 -16.24 1.05
C GLY A 68 2.06 -15.56 -0.26
N PHE A 69 1.71 -16.35 -1.28
CA PHE A 69 1.21 -15.82 -2.56
C PHE A 69 -0.07 -14.99 -2.38
N THR A 70 -1.01 -15.46 -1.55
CA THR A 70 -2.27 -14.75 -1.27
C THR A 70 -2.00 -13.44 -0.53
N THR A 71 -1.09 -13.45 0.43
CA THR A 71 -0.72 -12.29 1.26
C THR A 71 -0.11 -11.19 0.41
N VAL A 72 0.92 -11.52 -0.38
CA VAL A 72 1.57 -10.56 -1.28
C VAL A 72 0.61 -10.08 -2.37
N SER A 73 -0.21 -10.98 -2.93
CA SER A 73 -1.22 -10.61 -3.93
C SER A 73 -2.22 -9.60 -3.38
N SER A 74 -2.71 -9.78 -2.15
CA SER A 74 -3.62 -8.84 -1.50
C SER A 74 -2.98 -7.45 -1.36
N ALA A 75 -1.72 -7.39 -0.91
CA ALA A 75 -1.00 -6.12 -0.77
C ALA A 75 -0.83 -5.38 -2.12
N VAL A 76 -0.49 -6.11 -3.18
CA VAL A 76 -0.34 -5.55 -4.54
C VAL A 76 -1.70 -5.09 -5.10
N PHE A 77 -2.77 -5.85 -4.88
CA PHE A 77 -4.11 -5.47 -5.31
C PHE A 77 -4.61 -4.21 -4.60
N GLU A 78 -4.40 -4.13 -3.27
CA GLU A 78 -4.78 -2.97 -2.50
C GLU A 78 -4.00 -1.73 -2.93
N LEU A 79 -2.71 -1.87 -3.25
CA LEU A 79 -1.92 -0.80 -3.88
C LEU A 79 -2.55 -0.32 -5.20
N ALA A 80 -2.83 -1.24 -6.12
CA ALA A 80 -3.43 -0.91 -7.41
C ALA A 80 -4.78 -0.19 -7.25
N ARG A 81 -5.63 -0.70 -6.36
CA ARG A 81 -6.93 -0.09 -6.05
C ARG A 81 -6.75 1.30 -5.46
N THR A 82 -5.77 1.48 -4.58
CA THR A 82 -5.57 2.77 -3.91
C THR A 82 -5.05 3.82 -4.91
N MET A 83 -4.10 3.44 -5.77
CA MET A 83 -3.64 4.29 -6.88
C MET A 83 -4.81 4.67 -7.82
N PHE A 84 -5.65 3.70 -8.19
CA PHE A 84 -6.82 3.95 -9.04
C PHE A 84 -7.82 4.93 -8.38
N ASP A 85 -8.12 4.73 -7.10
CA ASP A 85 -9.00 5.61 -6.32
C ASP A 85 -8.46 7.04 -6.24
N GLU A 86 -7.14 7.21 -6.11
CA GLU A 86 -6.50 8.53 -6.04
C GLU A 86 -6.58 9.29 -7.37
N GLU A 87 -6.30 8.66 -8.50
CA GLU A 87 -6.42 9.29 -9.82
C GLU A 87 -7.89 9.64 -10.13
N LEU A 88 -8.84 8.81 -9.71
CA LEU A 88 -10.27 9.11 -9.86
C LEU A 88 -10.70 10.28 -8.96
N LYS A 89 -10.25 10.32 -7.69
CA LYS A 89 -10.61 11.34 -6.68
C LYS A 89 -9.79 12.63 -6.77
N SER A 90 -8.73 12.66 -7.57
CA SER A 90 -7.97 13.87 -7.96
C SER A 90 -8.91 14.96 -8.51
N ARG A 91 -10.10 14.57 -9.00
CA ARG A 91 -11.13 15.46 -9.54
C ARG A 91 -11.96 16.24 -8.49
N VAL A 92 -11.89 15.90 -7.20
CA VAL A 92 -12.72 16.53 -6.14
C VAL A 92 -11.85 17.22 -5.09
N ARG A 93 -12.01 18.54 -4.94
CA ARG A 93 -11.30 19.38 -3.97
C ARG A 93 -11.70 19.01 -2.52
N MET A 94 -10.97 18.09 -1.88
CA MET A 94 -10.87 18.07 -0.41
C MET A 94 -9.49 18.60 -0.04
N ASN A 95 -9.38 19.19 1.15
CA ASN A 95 -8.13 19.70 1.73
C ASN A 95 -7.02 18.63 1.59
N ALA A 96 -5.98 18.96 0.84
CA ALA A 96 -4.94 18.02 0.41
C ALA A 96 -4.28 17.23 1.56
N PRO A 97 -4.02 17.80 2.76
CA PRO A 97 -3.28 17.08 3.81
C PRO A 97 -4.07 15.95 4.49
N ARG A 98 -5.36 16.16 4.76
CA ARG A 98 -6.22 15.14 5.39
C ARG A 98 -6.45 13.93 4.48
N LYS A 99 -6.48 14.16 3.16
CA LYS A 99 -6.53 13.09 2.14
C LYS A 99 -5.27 12.23 2.18
N ILE A 100 -4.09 12.85 2.15
CA ILE A 100 -2.79 12.16 2.17
C ILE A 100 -2.66 11.32 3.44
N ARG A 101 -3.04 11.85 4.61
CA ARG A 101 -2.97 11.09 5.86
C ARG A 101 -3.87 9.86 5.84
N HIS A 102 -5.13 10.00 5.43
CA HIS A 102 -6.05 8.85 5.39
C HIS A 102 -5.57 7.77 4.41
N PHE A 103 -5.02 8.18 3.27
CA PHE A 103 -4.36 7.29 2.31
C PHE A 103 -3.20 6.54 2.95
N ILE A 104 -2.24 7.27 3.54
CA ILE A 104 -1.07 6.67 4.20
C ILE A 104 -1.52 5.71 5.30
N SER A 105 -2.41 6.13 6.21
CA SER A 105 -2.87 5.28 7.31
C SER A 105 -3.54 3.98 6.83
N ARG A 106 -4.35 4.05 5.76
CA ARG A 106 -4.98 2.85 5.18
C ARG A 106 -3.93 1.92 4.58
N PHE A 107 -3.00 2.47 3.81
CA PHE A 107 -1.92 1.71 3.19
C PHE A 107 -1.00 1.05 4.23
N MET A 108 -0.64 1.78 5.29
CA MET A 108 0.14 1.22 6.41
C MET A 108 -0.57 0.07 7.11
N THR A 109 -1.90 0.15 7.26
CA THR A 109 -2.70 -0.91 7.89
C THR A 109 -2.63 -2.20 7.06
N VAL A 110 -2.72 -2.08 5.73
CA VAL A 110 -2.58 -3.22 4.80
C VAL A 110 -1.21 -3.88 4.93
N ILE A 111 -0.13 -3.09 4.88
CA ILE A 111 1.23 -3.60 5.04
C ILE A 111 1.39 -4.32 6.38
N MET A 112 0.85 -3.74 7.46
CA MET A 112 0.93 -4.33 8.80
C MET A 112 0.24 -5.69 8.90
N ILE A 113 -0.96 -5.80 8.34
CA ILE A 113 -1.70 -7.08 8.29
C ILE A 113 -0.89 -8.10 7.48
N SER A 114 -0.37 -7.70 6.31
CA SER A 114 0.44 -8.56 5.45
C SER A 114 1.71 -9.07 6.16
N LEU A 115 2.48 -8.19 6.78
CA LEU A 115 3.71 -8.57 7.50
C LEU A 115 3.41 -9.46 8.70
N SER A 116 2.29 -9.22 9.39
CA SER A 116 1.86 -10.03 10.53
C SER A 116 1.52 -11.47 10.12
N ILE A 117 0.88 -11.64 8.96
CA ILE A 117 0.61 -12.97 8.40
C ILE A 117 1.93 -13.65 8.02
N GLU A 118 2.84 -12.94 7.35
CA GLU A 118 4.15 -13.48 6.95
C GLU A 118 4.96 -13.95 8.17
N PHE A 119 5.06 -13.11 9.20
CA PHE A 119 5.68 -13.45 10.48
C PHE A 119 5.08 -14.71 11.09
N LEU A 120 3.75 -14.81 11.14
CA LEU A 120 3.07 -15.96 11.71
C LEU A 120 3.37 -17.24 10.93
N THR A 121 3.41 -17.17 9.59
CA THR A 121 3.77 -18.34 8.77
C THR A 121 5.19 -18.82 9.04
N MET A 122 6.16 -17.92 9.22
CA MET A 122 7.55 -18.27 9.54
C MET A 122 7.65 -18.94 10.92
N VAL A 123 6.93 -18.39 11.93
CA VAL A 123 6.87 -18.99 13.27
C VAL A 123 6.27 -20.40 13.21
N PHE A 124 5.19 -20.60 12.44
CA PHE A 124 4.59 -21.92 12.27
C PHE A 124 5.50 -22.90 11.52
N ARG A 125 6.22 -22.45 10.48
CA ARG A 125 7.21 -23.26 9.76
C ARG A 125 8.30 -23.75 10.70
N TYR A 126 8.89 -22.86 11.49
CA TYR A 126 9.90 -23.21 12.49
C TYR A 126 9.35 -24.19 13.54
N SER A 127 8.12 -23.98 14.02
CA SER A 127 7.51 -24.87 15.01
C SER A 127 7.33 -26.31 14.52
N HIS A 128 7.19 -26.52 13.21
CA HIS A 128 7.04 -27.86 12.61
C HIS A 128 8.36 -28.44 12.11
N LYS A 129 9.38 -27.59 11.90
CA LYS A 129 10.72 -27.95 11.44
C LYS A 129 11.78 -27.21 12.26
N PRO A 130 11.93 -27.56 13.55
CA PRO A 130 12.79 -26.82 14.47
C PRO A 130 14.28 -26.94 14.14
N ASP A 131 14.66 -27.91 13.31
CA ASP A 131 15.99 -28.07 12.73
C ASP A 131 16.30 -27.02 11.64
N GLU A 132 15.28 -26.44 11.00
CA GLU A 132 15.41 -25.35 10.03
C GLU A 132 15.46 -23.97 10.73
N PHE A 133 16.56 -23.69 11.43
CA PHE A 133 16.79 -22.42 12.15
C PHE A 133 16.65 -21.15 11.30
N MET A 134 16.75 -21.26 9.97
CA MET A 134 16.56 -20.14 9.03
C MET A 134 15.18 -19.47 9.24
N TYR A 135 14.11 -20.24 9.44
CA TYR A 135 12.77 -19.68 9.66
C TYR A 135 12.67 -18.85 10.94
N MET A 136 13.43 -19.19 11.98
CA MET A 136 13.47 -18.39 13.20
C MET A 136 14.15 -17.04 12.96
N TYR A 137 15.24 -17.03 12.20
CA TYR A 137 15.93 -15.79 11.84
C TYR A 137 15.04 -14.89 10.97
N GLU A 138 14.37 -15.46 9.97
CA GLU A 138 13.41 -14.75 9.12
C GLU A 138 12.26 -14.17 9.96
N ALA A 139 11.66 -14.98 10.84
CA ALA A 139 10.60 -14.51 11.74
C ALA A 139 11.07 -13.35 12.63
N ALA A 140 12.28 -13.45 13.21
CA ALA A 140 12.84 -12.39 14.04
C ALA A 140 13.09 -11.10 13.22
N ALA A 141 13.60 -11.22 12.00
CA ALA A 141 13.83 -10.10 11.10
C ALA A 141 12.51 -9.40 10.72
N VAL A 142 11.47 -10.17 10.36
CA VAL A 142 10.14 -9.63 10.06
C VAL A 142 9.54 -8.98 11.31
N ALA A 143 9.64 -9.60 12.49
CA ALA A 143 9.15 -9.00 13.74
C ALA A 143 9.84 -7.66 14.06
N ALA A 144 11.16 -7.58 13.88
CA ALA A 144 11.89 -6.33 14.02
C ALA A 144 11.42 -5.27 13.01
N GLY A 145 11.21 -5.68 11.75
CA GLY A 145 10.65 -4.82 10.70
C GLY A 145 9.27 -4.28 11.07
N ILE A 146 8.36 -5.15 11.53
CA ILE A 146 7.02 -4.75 12.02
C ILE A 146 7.15 -3.73 13.15
N ALA A 147 7.98 -3.98 14.16
CA ALA A 147 8.17 -3.06 15.27
C ALA A 147 8.66 -1.67 14.80
N LEU A 148 9.65 -1.62 13.90
CA LEU A 148 10.17 -0.39 13.34
C LEU A 148 9.10 0.38 12.55
N VAL A 149 8.37 -0.31 11.68
CA VAL A 149 7.32 0.30 10.87
C VAL A 149 6.17 0.80 11.77
N PHE A 150 5.85 0.08 12.84
CA PHE A 150 4.83 0.48 13.80
C PHE A 150 5.23 1.73 14.58
N VAL A 151 6.49 1.82 15.02
CA VAL A 151 7.05 3.02 15.66
C VAL A 151 7.04 4.21 14.70
N ALA A 152 7.47 4.02 13.45
CA ALA A 152 7.45 5.06 12.43
C ALA A 152 6.02 5.55 12.16
N TRP A 153 5.04 4.63 12.09
CA TRP A 153 3.64 4.97 11.89
C TRP A 153 3.04 5.72 13.08
N ALA A 154 3.33 5.30 14.31
CA ALA A 154 2.91 5.99 15.53
C ALA A 154 3.49 7.42 15.59
N TYR A 155 4.76 7.58 15.21
CA TYR A 155 5.41 8.89 15.12
C TYR A 155 4.76 9.79 14.06
N PHE A 156 4.54 9.27 12.85
CA PHE A 156 3.86 9.98 11.77
C PHE A 156 2.46 10.46 12.18
N ASN A 157 1.69 9.62 12.86
CA ASN A 157 0.35 9.99 13.33
C ASN A 157 0.41 11.12 14.36
N LYS A 158 1.41 11.14 15.25
CA LYS A 158 1.58 12.20 16.25
C LYS A 158 1.94 13.56 15.62
N THR A 159 2.86 13.58 14.67
CA THR A 159 3.33 14.83 14.04
C THR A 159 2.29 15.41 13.07
N SER A 160 1.53 14.56 12.38
CA SER A 160 0.56 15.00 11.38
C SER A 160 -0.66 15.71 11.98
N VAL A 161 -1.07 15.36 13.22
CA VAL A 161 -2.20 16.03 13.91
C VAL A 161 -1.90 17.51 14.16
N SER A 162 -0.67 17.84 14.53
CA SER A 162 -0.26 19.23 14.78
C SER A 162 -0.47 20.10 13.54
N VAL A 163 -0.10 19.61 12.35
CA VAL A 163 -0.25 20.34 11.08
C VAL A 163 -1.72 20.61 10.74
N GLU A 164 -2.61 19.65 10.96
CA GLU A 164 -4.05 19.81 10.72
C GLU A 164 -4.68 20.89 11.63
N GLU A 165 -4.29 20.96 12.90
CA GLU A 165 -4.76 22.00 13.82
C GLU A 165 -4.34 23.41 13.40
N TRP A 166 -3.16 23.55 12.78
CA TRP A 166 -2.69 24.82 12.25
C TRP A 166 -3.47 25.24 11.00
N GLU A 167 -3.73 24.33 10.07
CA GLU A 167 -4.55 24.63 8.88
C GLU A 167 -6.01 24.95 9.22
N GLU A 168 -6.59 24.27 10.21
CA GLU A 168 -7.96 24.56 10.62
C GLU A 168 -8.08 25.96 11.26
N LYS A 169 -7.07 26.39 12.02
CA LYS A 169 -7.01 27.74 12.62
C LYS A 169 -6.78 28.84 11.58
N THR A 170 -6.07 28.58 10.49
CA THR A 170 -5.82 29.56 9.43
C THR A 170 -6.93 29.62 8.38
N THR A 171 -7.67 28.53 8.17
CA THR A 171 -8.73 28.43 7.15
C THR A 171 -10.11 28.84 7.69
N ARG A 172 -10.34 28.81 9.00
CA ARG A 172 -11.57 29.36 9.61
C ARG A 172 -11.52 30.90 9.56
N PRO A 173 -12.51 31.59 8.97
CA PRO A 173 -12.58 33.05 9.10
C PRO A 173 -12.70 33.39 10.59
N GLN A 174 -11.87 34.32 11.08
CA GLN A 174 -12.03 34.92 12.40
C GLN A 174 -13.33 35.74 12.42
N ASN A 175 -14.48 35.08 12.50
CA ASN A 175 -15.71 35.75 12.85
C ASN A 175 -15.88 35.62 14.37
N GLY A 176 -15.73 36.74 15.08
CA GLY A 176 -16.05 36.80 16.51
C GLY A 176 -15.00 37.39 17.44
N ARG A 177 -14.21 38.39 17.02
CA ARG A 177 -13.64 39.37 17.97
C ARG A 177 -13.86 40.77 17.46
N GLY A 178 -15.00 41.31 17.86
CA GLY A 178 -15.45 42.65 17.52
C GLY A 178 -16.82 42.94 18.10
N ILE A 179 -16.98 42.74 19.41
CA ILE A 179 -17.82 43.56 20.30
C ILE A 179 -17.09 43.61 21.64
#